data_AF-A0A0C3NIW0-F1
#
_entry.id   AF-A0A0C3NIW0-F1
#
_cell.length_a   1.000
_cell.length_b   1.000
_cell.length_c   1.000
_cell.angle_alpha   90.00
_cell.angle_beta   90.00
_cell.angle_gamma   90.00
#
_symmetry.space_group_name_H-M   'P 1'
#
loop_
_entity.id
_entity.type
_entity.pdbx_description
1 polymer ?
#
loop_
_entity_poly.entity_id
_entity_poly.type
_entity_poly.pdbx_seq_one_letter_code
_entity_poly.pdbx_strand_id
1 'polypeptide(L)'
;MSISPTLRATARAAYRDFLRASAITFAGDATLKSAFKLKLRNEILPDASTTDQKAFEEKINLTRDIAEVLRKNIVQARRVESASPQDKEKWQLRMTKHTELGDNDSVKIPQPVENSRSARKRVRDFMDSIIPATQIQLSVPRNFSQLKKATKERKVPDIREEDIDESFVRGSGPGGQSINKTENNVQLVHKPTGIRVACQETRSLSQNRKIARRILRDKLDQLYNPGISKQDMLRARQQERERQRKKKARKKAKKQSDTNDGQMTVLEPEHQ
;
A
#
# COMPACT_ATOMS: atom_id res chain seq x y z
N MET A 1 -3.80 -43.86 17.01
CA MET A 1 -5.28 -43.77 16.98
C MET A 1 -5.73 -43.76 15.53
N SER A 2 -6.48 -44.76 15.06
CA SER A 2 -6.95 -44.77 13.67
C SER A 2 -8.07 -43.74 13.46
N ILE A 3 -8.05 -43.00 12.35
CA ILE A 3 -9.11 -42.07 11.96
C ILE A 3 -10.47 -42.79 11.90
N SER A 4 -11.50 -42.19 12.51
CA SER A 4 -12.88 -42.71 12.54
C SER A 4 -13.45 -42.97 11.13
N PRO A 5 -14.20 -44.07 10.91
CA PRO A 5 -14.83 -44.37 9.63
C PRO A 5 -15.80 -43.28 9.16
N THR A 6 -16.46 -42.57 10.09
CA THR A 6 -17.35 -41.45 9.76
C THR A 6 -16.59 -40.30 9.13
N LEU A 7 -15.42 -39.96 9.69
CA LEU A 7 -14.51 -38.94 9.18
C LEU A 7 -14.00 -39.28 7.76
N ARG A 8 -13.70 -40.55 7.53
CA ARG A 8 -13.30 -41.03 6.19
C ARG A 8 -14.44 -40.90 5.18
N ALA A 9 -15.69 -41.15 5.60
CA ALA A 9 -16.86 -40.98 4.74
C ALA A 9 -17.10 -39.50 4.41
N THR A 10 -16.98 -38.60 5.39
CA THR A 10 -17.14 -37.15 5.16
C THR A 10 -16.04 -36.58 4.28
N ALA A 11 -14.79 -37.05 4.43
CA ALA A 11 -13.70 -36.69 3.53
C ALA A 11 -13.96 -37.14 2.09
N ARG A 12 -14.42 -38.38 1.88
CA ARG A 12 -14.80 -38.86 0.53
C ARG A 12 -15.91 -38.03 -0.08
N ALA A 13 -16.91 -37.63 0.70
CA ALA A 13 -18.00 -36.77 0.23
C ALA A 13 -17.48 -35.39 -0.20
N ALA A 14 -16.70 -34.72 0.66
CA ALA A 14 -16.09 -33.43 0.35
C ALA A 14 -15.21 -33.47 -0.90
N TYR A 15 -14.42 -34.54 -1.05
CA TYR A 15 -13.57 -34.77 -2.22
C TYR A 15 -14.39 -34.93 -3.51
N ARG A 16 -15.48 -35.71 -3.47
CA ARG A 16 -16.39 -35.87 -4.62
C ARG A 16 -17.07 -34.56 -4.99
N ASP A 17 -17.45 -33.76 -4.01
CA ASP A 17 -18.06 -32.45 -4.21
C ASP A 17 -17.10 -31.47 -4.88
N PHE A 18 -15.85 -31.47 -4.42
CA PHE A 18 -14.79 -30.67 -5.02
C PHE A 18 -14.49 -31.10 -6.47
N LEU A 19 -14.41 -32.41 -6.74
CA LEU A 19 -14.23 -32.90 -8.10
C LEU A 19 -15.39 -32.48 -9.01
N ARG A 20 -16.63 -32.53 -8.51
CA ARG A 20 -17.79 -32.01 -9.24
C ARG A 20 -17.69 -30.50 -9.49
N ALA A 21 -17.27 -29.71 -8.48
CA ALA A 21 -17.05 -28.28 -8.63
C ALA A 21 -16.03 -27.98 -9.73
N SER A 22 -14.84 -28.59 -9.65
CA SER A 22 -13.77 -28.42 -10.64
C SER A 22 -14.16 -28.83 -12.06
N ALA A 23 -15.00 -29.86 -12.18
CA ALA A 23 -15.46 -30.34 -13.47
C ALA A 23 -16.44 -29.37 -14.14
N ILE A 24 -17.23 -28.64 -13.34
CA ILE A 24 -18.15 -27.61 -13.81
C ILE A 24 -17.38 -26.33 -14.16
N THR A 25 -16.47 -25.88 -13.28
CA THR A 25 -15.71 -24.63 -13.47
C THR A 25 -14.76 -24.70 -14.64
N PHE A 26 -14.07 -25.82 -14.84
CA PHE A 26 -13.06 -25.99 -15.89
C PHE A 26 -13.57 -26.79 -17.09
N ALA A 27 -14.88 -26.76 -17.34
CA ALA A 27 -15.45 -27.46 -18.48
C ALA A 27 -14.98 -26.83 -19.79
N GLY A 28 -14.41 -27.64 -20.69
CA GLY A 28 -13.82 -27.18 -21.96
C GLY A 28 -12.32 -26.96 -21.91
N ASP A 29 -11.70 -26.96 -20.72
CA ASP A 29 -10.25 -26.87 -20.54
C ASP A 29 -9.70 -28.14 -19.89
N ALA A 30 -9.31 -29.11 -20.73
CA ALA A 30 -8.88 -30.43 -20.27
C ALA A 30 -7.52 -30.43 -19.56
N THR A 31 -6.60 -29.55 -19.98
CA THR A 31 -5.24 -29.46 -19.42
C THR A 31 -5.28 -28.83 -18.03
N LEU A 32 -6.04 -27.76 -17.85
CA LEU A 32 -6.21 -27.13 -16.55
C LEU A 32 -6.93 -28.07 -15.59
N LYS A 33 -7.97 -28.76 -16.06
CA LYS A 33 -8.68 -29.78 -15.27
C LYS A 33 -7.78 -30.94 -14.84
N SER A 34 -6.87 -31.42 -15.70
CA SER A 34 -5.95 -32.52 -15.35
C SER A 34 -4.88 -32.07 -14.36
N ALA A 35 -4.26 -30.91 -14.58
CA ALA A 35 -3.30 -30.31 -13.67
C ALA A 35 -3.90 -30.07 -12.29
N PHE A 36 -5.14 -29.56 -12.25
CA PHE A 36 -5.86 -29.31 -11.01
C PHE A 36 -6.16 -30.60 -10.23
N LYS A 37 -6.59 -31.66 -10.91
CA LYS A 37 -6.79 -32.98 -10.30
C LYS A 37 -5.49 -33.54 -9.71
N LEU A 38 -4.37 -33.39 -10.40
CA LEU A 38 -3.06 -33.82 -9.91
C LEU A 38 -2.67 -33.07 -8.64
N LYS A 39 -2.85 -31.73 -8.63
CA LYS A 39 -2.57 -30.90 -7.47
C LYS A 39 -3.41 -31.30 -6.26
N LEU A 40 -4.72 -31.47 -6.45
CA LEU A 40 -5.61 -31.94 -5.38
C LEU A 40 -5.21 -33.32 -4.86
N ARG A 41 -4.80 -34.24 -5.75
CA ARG A 41 -4.36 -35.59 -5.33
C ARG A 41 -3.13 -35.51 -4.42
N ASN A 42 -2.22 -34.59 -4.69
CA ASN A 42 -0.96 -34.48 -3.96
C ASN A 42 -1.09 -33.67 -2.66
N GLU A 43 -1.96 -32.66 -2.60
CA GLU A 43 -2.08 -31.75 -1.46
C GLU A 43 -3.20 -32.13 -0.46
N ILE A 44 -4.33 -32.63 -0.98
CA ILE A 44 -5.56 -32.80 -0.17
C ILE A 44 -5.70 -34.23 0.35
N LEU A 45 -5.34 -35.24 -0.45
CA LEU A 45 -5.34 -36.62 0.05
C LEU A 45 -4.22 -36.75 1.07
N PRO A 46 -4.52 -37.07 2.34
CA PRO A 46 -3.50 -37.26 3.33
C PRO A 46 -2.67 -38.49 2.97
N ASP A 47 -1.36 -38.40 3.16
CA ASP A 47 -0.54 -39.60 3.32
C ASP A 47 -1.18 -40.48 4.39
N ALA A 48 -1.30 -41.77 4.10
CA ALA A 48 -2.04 -42.73 4.92
C ALA A 48 -1.58 -42.82 6.39
N SER A 49 -0.48 -42.13 6.75
CA SER A 49 0.17 -42.06 8.05
C SER A 49 -0.32 -40.92 8.97
N THR A 50 -1.12 -39.95 8.50
CA THR A 50 -1.56 -38.83 9.36
C THR A 50 -2.52 -39.35 10.45
N THR A 51 -2.08 -39.28 11.71
CA THR A 51 -2.81 -39.86 12.85
C THR A 51 -3.71 -38.83 13.57
N ASP A 52 -3.55 -37.53 13.26
CA ASP A 52 -4.24 -36.44 13.95
C ASP A 52 -5.65 -36.17 13.42
N GLN A 53 -6.65 -36.33 14.28
CA GLN A 53 -8.06 -36.16 13.92
C GLN A 53 -8.43 -34.71 13.58
N LYS A 54 -7.95 -33.73 14.37
CA LYS A 54 -8.27 -32.31 14.17
C LYS A 54 -7.73 -31.77 12.85
N ALA A 55 -6.48 -32.08 12.54
CA ALA A 55 -5.86 -31.69 11.27
C ALA A 55 -6.59 -32.32 10.07
N PHE A 56 -7.14 -33.53 10.23
CA PHE A 56 -7.96 -34.17 9.19
C PHE A 56 -9.30 -33.46 9.01
N GLU A 57 -9.97 -33.06 10.09
CA GLU A 57 -11.21 -32.27 10.05
C GLU A 57 -11.01 -30.90 9.37
N GLU A 58 -9.91 -30.21 9.70
CA GLU A 58 -9.54 -28.94 9.07
C GLU A 58 -9.35 -29.07 7.56
N LYS A 59 -8.68 -30.14 7.10
CA LYS A 59 -8.52 -30.43 5.66
C LYS A 59 -9.86 -30.69 4.97
N ILE A 60 -10.79 -31.38 5.62
CA ILE A 60 -12.14 -31.60 5.08
C ILE A 60 -12.86 -30.26 4.89
N ASN A 61 -12.81 -29.40 5.91
CA ASN A 61 -13.47 -28.10 5.86
C ASN A 61 -12.87 -27.21 4.77
N LEU A 62 -11.54 -27.12 4.72
CA LEU A 62 -10.83 -26.42 3.65
C LEU A 62 -11.23 -26.91 2.26
N THR A 63 -11.37 -28.23 2.08
CA THR A 63 -11.79 -28.82 0.80
C THR A 63 -13.21 -28.37 0.42
N ARG A 64 -14.13 -28.27 1.38
CA ARG A 64 -15.49 -27.77 1.13
C ARG A 64 -15.47 -26.28 0.76
N ASP A 65 -14.70 -25.48 1.49
CA ASP A 65 -14.61 -24.03 1.27
C ASP A 65 -14.08 -23.73 -0.13
N ILE A 66 -13.02 -24.42 -0.55
CA ILE A 66 -12.48 -24.24 -1.90
C ILE A 66 -13.49 -24.71 -2.96
N ALA A 67 -14.25 -25.78 -2.70
CA ALA A 67 -15.30 -26.22 -3.63
C ALA A 67 -16.41 -25.16 -3.80
N GLU A 68 -16.76 -24.44 -2.73
CA GLU A 68 -17.69 -23.32 -2.81
C GLU A 68 -17.12 -22.14 -3.59
N VAL A 69 -15.88 -21.74 -3.31
CA VAL A 69 -15.18 -20.66 -4.03
C VAL A 69 -15.10 -20.97 -5.52
N LEU A 70 -14.79 -22.21 -5.90
CA LEU A 70 -14.77 -22.64 -7.30
C LEU A 70 -16.13 -22.40 -7.96
N ARG A 71 -17.24 -22.84 -7.34
CA ARG A 71 -18.58 -22.72 -7.95
C ARG A 71 -19.07 -21.29 -8.02
N LYS A 72 -18.83 -20.50 -6.97
CA LYS A 72 -19.43 -19.18 -6.79
C LYS A 72 -18.60 -18.07 -7.42
N ASN A 73 -17.27 -18.13 -7.30
CA ASN A 73 -16.41 -16.97 -7.55
C ASN A 73 -15.60 -17.07 -8.85
N ILE A 74 -15.41 -18.27 -9.40
CA ILE A 74 -14.55 -18.46 -10.58
C ILE A 74 -15.38 -18.49 -11.86
N VAL A 75 -15.03 -17.60 -12.79
CA VAL A 75 -15.61 -17.47 -14.14
C VAL A 75 -14.51 -17.65 -15.17
N GLN A 76 -14.77 -18.42 -16.23
CA GLN A 76 -13.82 -18.61 -17.33
C GLN A 76 -14.08 -17.60 -18.44
N ALA A 77 -13.01 -17.04 -19.00
CA ALA A 77 -13.06 -16.18 -20.18
C ALA A 77 -12.34 -16.88 -21.35
N ARG A 78 -12.97 -16.92 -22.52
CA ARG A 78 -12.33 -17.33 -23.77
C ARG A 78 -12.21 -16.13 -24.68
N ARG A 79 -10.99 -15.86 -25.18
CA ARG A 79 -10.76 -14.84 -26.19
C ARG A 79 -11.46 -15.25 -27.48
N VAL A 80 -12.29 -14.37 -28.03
CA VAL A 80 -12.91 -14.53 -29.34
C VAL A 80 -12.02 -13.79 -30.33
N GLU A 81 -11.40 -14.52 -31.25
CA GLU A 81 -10.59 -13.92 -32.30
C GLU A 81 -11.50 -13.15 -33.27
N SER A 82 -11.44 -11.82 -33.21
CA SER A 82 -12.07 -10.96 -34.21
C SER A 82 -11.16 -10.88 -35.43
N ALA A 83 -11.70 -11.16 -36.61
CA ALA A 83 -10.95 -11.19 -37.88
C ALA A 83 -10.39 -9.82 -38.34
N SER A 84 -10.75 -8.72 -37.66
CA SER A 84 -10.38 -7.36 -38.03
C SER A 84 -9.32 -6.76 -37.08
N PRO A 85 -8.16 -6.27 -37.59
CA PRO A 85 -7.08 -5.70 -36.78
C PRO A 85 -7.41 -4.42 -36.00
N GLN A 86 -8.58 -3.80 -36.23
CA GLN A 86 -9.02 -2.56 -35.58
C GLN A 86 -10.07 -2.76 -34.48
N ASP A 87 -10.57 -3.99 -34.28
CA ASP A 87 -11.57 -4.27 -33.26
C ASP A 87 -10.94 -4.50 -31.88
N LYS A 88 -11.53 -3.88 -30.85
CA LYS A 88 -11.19 -4.13 -29.45
C LYS A 88 -11.37 -5.61 -29.12
N GLU A 89 -10.46 -6.17 -28.33
CA GLU A 89 -10.51 -7.59 -27.94
C GLU A 89 -11.85 -7.97 -27.32
N LYS A 90 -12.54 -8.94 -27.93
CA LYS A 90 -13.81 -9.48 -27.42
C LYS A 90 -13.54 -10.77 -26.64
N TRP A 91 -14.08 -10.85 -25.43
CA TRP A 91 -13.96 -12.00 -24.55
C TRP A 91 -15.34 -12.58 -24.24
N GLN A 92 -15.49 -13.89 -24.40
CA GLN A 92 -16.70 -14.61 -24.04
C GLN A 92 -16.55 -15.16 -22.62
N LEU A 93 -17.38 -14.69 -21.70
CA LEU A 93 -17.42 -15.16 -20.31
C LEU A 93 -18.39 -16.33 -20.17
N ARG A 94 -17.97 -17.39 -19.48
CA ARG A 94 -18.79 -18.55 -19.13
C ARG A 94 -19.20 -18.48 -17.65
N MET A 95 -20.42 -18.03 -17.40
CA MET A 95 -21.03 -18.00 -16.07
C MET A 95 -21.83 -19.28 -15.83
N THR A 96 -21.86 -19.75 -14.58
CA THR A 96 -22.63 -20.93 -14.19
C THR A 96 -23.82 -20.53 -13.32
N LYS A 97 -24.82 -21.42 -13.16
CA LYS A 97 -26.02 -21.15 -12.36
C LYS A 97 -25.75 -20.80 -10.90
N HIS A 98 -24.61 -21.23 -10.37
CA HIS A 98 -24.22 -21.04 -8.97
C HIS A 98 -23.19 -19.94 -8.78
N THR A 99 -22.80 -19.25 -9.86
CA THR A 99 -21.90 -18.11 -9.79
C THR A 99 -22.64 -16.98 -9.07
N GLU A 100 -22.09 -16.52 -7.95
CA GLU A 100 -22.68 -15.39 -7.21
C GLU A 100 -22.39 -14.12 -8.02
N LEU A 101 -23.44 -13.53 -8.59
CA LEU A 101 -23.39 -12.16 -9.08
C LEU A 101 -23.46 -11.29 -7.83
N GLY A 102 -22.33 -10.78 -7.38
CA GLY A 102 -22.28 -10.02 -6.13
C GLY A 102 -23.34 -8.91 -6.10
N ASP A 103 -24.17 -8.91 -5.06
CA ASP A 103 -25.07 -7.81 -4.78
C ASP A 103 -24.22 -6.59 -4.40
N ASN A 104 -24.19 -5.61 -5.28
CA ASN A 104 -23.36 -4.40 -5.15
C ASN A 104 -23.84 -3.47 -3.99
N ASP A 105 -24.73 -3.95 -3.13
CA ASP A 105 -25.39 -3.19 -2.08
C ASP A 105 -24.46 -2.90 -0.89
N SER A 106 -23.45 -3.75 -0.64
CA SER A 106 -22.42 -3.50 0.38
C SER A 106 -21.50 -2.32 0.03
N VAL A 107 -21.38 -1.97 -1.26
CA VAL A 107 -20.63 -0.80 -1.73
C VAL A 107 -21.49 0.46 -1.68
N LYS A 108 -22.80 0.32 -1.89
CA LYS A 108 -23.76 1.43 -1.87
C LYS A 108 -24.10 1.89 -0.45
N ILE A 109 -24.12 0.97 0.51
CA ILE A 109 -24.46 1.26 1.91
C ILE A 109 -23.19 1.02 2.75
N PRO A 110 -22.32 2.03 2.91
CA PRO A 110 -21.16 1.88 3.79
C PRO A 110 -21.63 1.59 5.21
N GLN A 111 -21.02 0.58 5.84
CA GLN A 111 -21.23 0.29 7.26
C GLN A 111 -21.06 1.59 8.07
N PRO A 112 -21.98 1.90 9.01
CA PRO A 112 -21.87 3.12 9.80
C PRO A 112 -20.56 3.08 10.58
N VAL A 113 -19.64 3.99 10.26
CA VAL A 113 -18.41 4.16 11.03
C VAL A 113 -18.77 4.66 12.43
N GLU A 114 -18.53 3.83 13.45
CA GLU A 114 -18.67 4.25 14.85
C GLU A 114 -17.75 5.44 15.14
N ASN A 115 -18.32 6.64 15.14
CA ASN A 115 -17.58 7.89 15.38
C ASN A 115 -17.32 8.17 16.86
N SER A 116 -17.73 7.27 17.76
CA SER A 116 -17.51 7.42 19.19
C SER A 116 -16.02 7.34 19.53
N ARG A 117 -15.56 8.28 20.38
CA ARG A 117 -14.20 8.27 20.95
C ARG A 117 -13.88 6.94 21.66
N SER A 118 -14.89 6.32 22.28
CA SER A 118 -14.80 5.04 22.98
C SER A 118 -14.47 3.89 22.02
N ALA A 119 -15.15 3.82 20.88
CA ALA A 119 -14.93 2.78 19.87
C ALA A 119 -13.51 2.83 19.30
N ARG A 120 -13.03 4.04 18.97
CA ARG A 120 -11.65 4.24 18.48
C ARG A 120 -10.58 3.89 19.52
N LYS A 121 -10.88 4.04 20.81
CA LYS A 121 -9.98 3.64 21.90
C LYS A 121 -9.93 2.11 21.99
N ARG A 122 -11.07 1.42 22.03
CA ARG A 122 -11.15 -0.05 22.05
C ARG A 122 -10.40 -0.70 20.87
N VAL A 123 -10.59 -0.18 19.66
CA VAL A 123 -9.89 -0.69 18.47
C VAL A 123 -8.38 -0.48 18.58
N ARG A 124 -7.93 0.67 19.09
CA ARG A 124 -6.50 0.93 19.30
C ARG A 124 -5.91 -0.01 20.34
N ASP A 125 -6.55 -0.12 21.49
CA ASP A 125 -6.10 -0.97 22.59
C ASP A 125 -6.04 -2.45 22.17
N PHE A 126 -6.96 -2.89 21.30
CA PHE A 126 -6.95 -4.23 20.69
C PHE A 126 -5.86 -4.41 19.62
N MET A 127 -5.58 -3.39 18.79
CA MET A 127 -4.48 -3.44 17.82
C MET A 127 -3.12 -3.46 18.53
N ASP A 128 -2.97 -2.69 19.61
CA ASP A 128 -1.75 -2.60 20.41
C ASP A 128 -1.47 -3.92 21.17
N SER A 129 -2.48 -4.77 21.42
CA SER A 129 -2.29 -6.08 22.06
C SER A 129 -1.89 -7.20 21.10
N ILE A 130 -2.15 -7.05 19.80
CA ILE A 130 -1.86 -8.06 18.77
C ILE A 130 -0.42 -7.95 18.26
N ILE A 131 0.16 -6.74 18.27
CA ILE A 131 1.49 -6.50 17.71
C ILE A 131 2.54 -6.69 18.82
N PRO A 132 3.39 -7.74 18.77
CA PRO A 132 4.49 -7.87 19.72
C PRO A 132 5.47 -6.71 19.54
N ALA A 133 5.95 -6.14 20.65
CA ALA A 133 6.86 -4.99 20.71
C ALA A 133 8.21 -5.20 19.99
N THR A 134 8.45 -6.38 19.41
CA THR A 134 9.68 -6.78 18.73
C THR A 134 9.79 -6.26 17.29
N GLN A 135 8.68 -5.83 16.67
CA GLN A 135 8.75 -5.04 15.44
C GLN A 135 8.62 -3.56 15.78
N ILE A 136 9.72 -3.00 16.30
CA ILE A 136 9.92 -1.54 16.28
C ILE A 136 10.11 -1.15 14.82
N GLN A 137 9.00 -1.07 14.08
CA GLN A 137 8.94 -0.11 12.99
C GLN A 137 9.19 1.23 13.66
N LEU A 138 10.29 1.89 13.30
CA LEU A 138 10.57 3.27 13.66
C LEU A 138 9.36 4.10 13.22
N SER A 139 8.36 4.20 14.10
CA SER A 139 7.09 4.81 13.78
C SER A 139 7.33 6.31 13.83
N VAL A 140 7.59 6.87 12.65
CA VAL A 140 7.81 8.30 12.50
C VAL A 140 6.63 9.02 13.14
N PRO A 141 6.86 9.92 14.12
CA PRO A 141 5.78 10.51 14.87
C PRO A 141 4.83 11.28 13.94
N ARG A 142 3.56 10.87 13.93
CA ARG A 142 2.52 11.37 13.01
C ARG A 142 2.16 12.85 13.21
N ASN A 143 2.47 13.43 14.37
CA ASN A 143 2.10 14.81 14.70
C ASN A 143 3.34 15.72 14.76
N PHE A 144 3.24 16.94 14.25
CA PHE A 144 4.33 17.93 14.25
C PHE A 144 4.90 18.20 15.65
N SER A 145 4.07 18.19 16.70
CA SER A 145 4.51 18.37 18.09
C SER A 145 5.38 17.22 18.59
N GLN A 146 5.05 15.98 18.21
CA GLN A 146 5.83 14.78 18.55
C GLN A 146 7.13 14.74 17.72
N LEU A 147 7.05 15.08 16.44
CA LEU A 147 8.20 15.23 15.54
C LEU A 147 9.21 16.25 16.10
N LYS A 148 8.74 17.41 16.56
CA LYS A 148 9.57 18.45 17.19
C LYS A 148 10.26 17.98 18.48
N LYS A 149 9.63 17.09 19.25
CA LYS A 149 10.27 16.49 20.44
C LYS A 149 11.34 15.49 20.02
N ALA A 150 11.01 14.58 19.11
CA ALA A 150 11.93 13.57 18.59
C ALA A 150 13.17 14.18 17.92
N THR A 151 13.05 15.33 17.26
CA THR A 151 14.23 16.02 16.69
C THR A 151 15.28 16.46 17.69
N LYS A 152 14.92 16.58 18.98
CA LYS A 152 15.90 16.94 20.02
C LYS A 152 16.93 15.83 20.24
N GLU A 153 16.58 14.59 19.93
CA GLU A 153 17.42 13.39 20.09
C GLU A 153 18.18 13.03 18.79
N ARG A 154 18.07 13.88 17.75
CA ARG A 154 18.72 13.68 16.46
C ARG A 154 20.25 13.60 16.63
N LYS A 155 20.85 12.55 16.07
CA LYS A 155 22.31 12.45 15.93
C LYS A 155 22.75 13.17 14.67
N VAL A 156 23.57 14.22 14.81
CA VAL A 156 24.13 14.92 13.65
C VAL A 156 25.33 14.11 13.15
N PRO A 157 25.34 13.62 11.90
CA PRO A 157 26.50 12.92 11.37
C PRO A 157 27.67 13.89 11.21
N ASP A 158 28.80 13.60 11.87
CA ASP A 158 30.05 14.30 11.62
C ASP A 158 30.67 13.77 10.32
N ILE A 159 31.09 14.67 9.44
CA ILE A 159 31.60 14.32 8.11
C ILE A 159 33.05 14.78 8.04
N ARG A 160 33.96 13.81 8.04
CA ARG A 160 35.40 14.06 7.83
C ARG A 160 35.67 14.26 6.34
N GLU A 161 36.60 15.14 6.00
CA GLU A 161 36.95 15.39 4.60
C GLU A 161 37.64 14.18 3.95
N GLU A 162 38.27 13.31 4.74
CA GLU A 162 38.96 12.08 4.31
C GLU A 162 37.99 11.02 3.73
N ASP A 163 36.75 11.02 4.20
CA ASP A 163 35.70 10.06 3.81
C ASP A 163 34.97 10.46 2.51
N ILE A 164 35.31 11.62 1.94
CA ILE A 164 34.68 12.17 0.74
C ILE A 164 35.66 12.11 -0.44
N ASP A 165 35.25 11.44 -1.51
CA ASP A 165 35.88 11.61 -2.81
C ASP A 165 35.19 12.74 -3.57
N GLU A 166 35.96 13.77 -3.92
CA GLU A 166 35.50 14.91 -4.72
C GLU A 166 36.01 14.78 -6.16
N SER A 167 35.11 14.89 -7.14
CA SER A 167 35.45 14.94 -8.56
C SER A 167 34.74 16.09 -9.28
N PHE A 168 35.42 16.67 -10.27
CA PHE A 168 34.92 17.80 -11.05
C PHE A 168 34.69 17.34 -12.48
N VAL A 169 33.49 17.58 -13.00
CA VAL A 169 33.09 17.16 -14.34
C VAL A 169 32.52 18.37 -15.09
N ARG A 170 32.53 18.32 -16.43
CA ARG A 170 31.82 19.30 -17.25
C ARG A 170 30.31 19.13 -17.05
N GLY A 171 29.60 20.26 -17.01
CA GLY A 171 28.16 20.22 -16.87
C GLY A 171 27.49 19.63 -18.10
N SER A 172 26.31 19.02 -17.92
CA SER A 172 25.50 18.50 -19.02
C SER A 172 24.13 19.18 -19.01
N GLY A 173 23.64 19.60 -20.17
CA GLY A 173 22.31 20.22 -20.33
C GLY A 173 22.27 21.37 -21.34
N PRO A 174 21.07 21.91 -21.62
CA PRO A 174 20.86 23.07 -22.50
C PRO A 174 21.42 24.33 -21.83
N GLY A 175 22.73 24.51 -21.93
CA GLY A 175 23.49 25.55 -21.27
C GLY A 175 24.32 26.37 -22.25
N GLY A 176 24.66 27.61 -21.88
CA GLY A 176 25.56 28.45 -22.67
C GLY A 176 27.01 27.96 -22.67
N GLN A 177 27.88 28.69 -23.37
CA GLN A 177 29.33 28.41 -23.52
C GLN A 177 30.05 28.09 -22.20
N SER A 178 29.64 28.74 -21.11
CA SER A 178 30.22 28.56 -19.77
C SER A 178 30.10 27.13 -19.22
N ILE A 179 29.00 26.44 -19.52
CA ILE A 179 28.71 25.07 -19.03
C ILE A 179 29.54 24.02 -19.78
N ASN A 180 29.74 24.21 -21.08
CA ASN A 180 30.49 23.26 -21.91
C ASN A 180 32.01 23.40 -21.74
N LYS A 181 32.50 24.59 -21.39
CA LYS A 181 33.93 24.87 -21.26
C LYS A 181 34.48 24.65 -19.85
N THR A 182 33.67 24.81 -18.82
CA THR A 182 34.15 24.83 -17.43
C THR A 182 33.72 23.58 -16.65
N GLU A 183 34.65 23.00 -15.90
CA GLU A 183 34.43 21.82 -15.04
C GLU A 183 33.81 22.22 -13.69
N ASN A 184 32.66 22.87 -13.75
CA ASN A 184 31.98 23.42 -12.57
C ASN A 184 30.99 22.45 -11.90
N ASN A 185 30.75 21.27 -12.48
CA ASN A 185 29.86 20.26 -11.89
C ASN A 185 30.64 19.48 -10.83
N VAL A 186 30.24 19.63 -9.57
CA VAL A 186 30.89 18.97 -8.44
C VAL A 186 30.16 17.67 -8.15
N GLN A 187 30.87 16.56 -8.20
CA GLN A 187 30.40 15.24 -7.77
C GLN A 187 31.11 14.85 -6.48
N LEU A 188 30.34 14.48 -5.46
CA LEU A 188 30.83 14.01 -4.17
C LEU A 188 30.36 12.57 -3.95
N VAL A 189 31.26 11.72 -3.49
CA VAL A 189 30.96 10.35 -3.06
C VAL A 189 31.42 10.19 -1.61
N HIS A 190 30.52 9.79 -0.72
CA HIS A 190 30.87 9.43 0.65
C HIS A 190 31.21 7.94 0.71
N LYS A 191 32.49 7.61 0.90
CA LYS A 191 33.03 6.24 0.86
C LYS A 191 32.26 5.24 1.74
N PRO A 192 32.01 5.52 3.04
CA PRO A 192 31.45 4.49 3.92
C PRO A 192 29.96 4.25 3.69
N THR A 193 29.20 5.21 3.15
CA THR A 193 27.76 5.03 2.88
C THR A 193 27.42 4.84 1.40
N GLY A 194 28.38 5.05 0.50
CA GLY A 194 28.16 4.97 -0.95
C GLY A 194 27.26 6.06 -1.53
N ILE A 195 26.89 7.09 -0.76
CA ILE A 195 26.00 8.16 -1.24
C ILE A 195 26.73 9.05 -2.24
N ARG A 196 26.15 9.17 -3.44
CA ARG A 196 26.60 10.09 -4.48
C ARG A 196 25.72 11.34 -4.54
N VAL A 197 26.36 12.51 -4.67
CA VAL A 197 25.71 13.81 -4.86
C VAL A 197 26.38 14.52 -6.02
N ALA A 198 25.60 15.02 -6.96
CA ALA A 198 26.07 15.94 -8.00
C ALA A 198 25.39 17.30 -7.80
N CYS A 199 26.13 18.39 -8.01
CA CYS A 199 25.61 19.75 -7.91
C CYS A 199 26.16 20.64 -9.02
N GLN A 200 25.24 21.26 -9.76
CA GLN A 200 25.50 22.21 -10.84
C GLN A 200 24.49 23.37 -10.76
N GLU A 201 24.41 24.04 -9.61
CA GLU A 201 23.45 25.15 -9.40
C GLU A 201 23.99 26.50 -9.89
N THR A 202 25.29 26.74 -9.77
CA THR A 202 25.89 28.05 -10.07
C THR A 202 27.08 27.93 -11.02
N ARG A 203 27.49 29.07 -11.59
CA ARG A 203 28.69 29.16 -12.44
C ARG A 203 30.01 29.09 -11.68
N SER A 204 29.99 29.04 -10.34
CA SER A 204 31.18 29.07 -9.50
C SER A 204 31.42 27.71 -8.84
N LEU A 205 32.61 27.13 -9.07
CA LEU A 205 33.01 25.84 -8.49
C LEU A 205 32.99 25.86 -6.96
N SER A 206 33.49 26.94 -6.34
CA SER A 206 33.56 27.03 -4.87
C SER A 206 32.18 27.07 -4.23
N GLN A 207 31.22 27.71 -4.88
CA GLN A 207 29.82 27.76 -4.43
C GLN A 207 29.15 26.40 -4.62
N ASN A 208 29.35 25.74 -5.77
CA ASN A 208 28.85 24.39 -6.00
C ASN A 208 29.45 23.38 -5.01
N ARG A 209 30.73 23.50 -4.64
CA ARG A 209 31.37 22.65 -3.61
C ARG A 209 30.67 22.79 -2.25
N LYS A 210 30.40 24.02 -1.82
CA LYS A 210 29.67 24.30 -0.56
C LYS A 210 28.24 23.74 -0.59
N ILE A 211 27.55 23.87 -1.73
CA ILE A 211 26.19 23.37 -1.90
C ILE A 211 26.18 21.84 -1.92
N ALA A 212 27.08 21.20 -2.67
CA ALA A 212 27.22 19.75 -2.73
C ALA A 212 27.46 19.15 -1.33
N ARG A 213 28.35 19.75 -0.53
CA ARG A 213 28.59 19.33 0.87
C ARG A 213 27.35 19.47 1.75
N ARG A 214 26.57 20.53 1.56
CA ARG A 214 25.30 20.73 2.27
C ARG A 214 24.28 19.65 1.91
N ILE A 215 24.13 19.36 0.62
CA ILE A 215 23.22 18.31 0.12
C ILE A 215 23.65 16.94 0.63
N LEU A 216 24.96 16.64 0.61
CA LEU A 216 25.50 15.39 1.15
C LEU A 216 25.17 15.22 2.64
N ARG A 217 25.34 16.30 3.43
CA ARG A 217 24.97 16.30 4.85
C ARG A 217 23.49 16.07 5.08
N ASP A 218 22.62 16.68 4.29
CA ASP A 218 21.17 16.49 4.38
C ASP A 218 20.78 15.05 4.01
N LYS A 219 21.42 14.43 3.00
CA LYS A 219 21.18 13.02 2.64
C LYS A 219 21.66 12.05 3.72
N LEU A 220 22.84 12.29 4.28
CA LEU A 220 23.35 11.49 5.41
C LEU A 220 22.42 11.62 6.61
N ASP A 221 21.92 12.82 6.90
CA ASP A 221 20.95 13.03 7.97
C ASP A 221 19.66 12.20 7.81
N GLN A 222 19.16 12.09 6.57
CA GLN A 222 18.00 11.24 6.27
C GLN A 222 18.27 9.76 6.49
N LEU A 223 19.48 9.31 6.15
CA LEU A 223 19.89 7.91 6.32
C LEU A 223 20.03 7.55 7.80
N TYR A 224 20.67 8.40 8.61
CA TYR A 224 20.87 8.13 10.04
C TYR A 224 19.62 8.39 10.89
N ASN A 225 18.76 9.32 10.48
CA ASN A 225 17.57 9.73 11.25
C ASN A 225 16.29 9.66 10.38
N PRO A 226 15.81 8.47 10.01
CA PRO A 226 14.63 8.32 9.15
C PRO A 226 13.39 8.95 9.80
N GLY A 227 12.77 9.89 9.10
CA GLY A 227 11.55 10.59 9.53
C GLY A 227 11.74 11.68 10.57
N ILE A 228 12.95 11.88 11.10
CA ILE A 228 13.29 12.96 12.03
C ILE A 228 14.27 13.95 11.37
N SER A 229 14.60 13.74 10.09
CA SER A 229 15.51 14.59 9.34
C SER A 229 15.04 16.06 9.27
N LYS A 230 16.01 16.97 9.10
CA LYS A 230 15.75 18.39 8.89
C LYS A 230 14.76 18.65 7.74
N GLN A 231 14.84 17.88 6.64
CA GLN A 231 13.94 18.06 5.50
C GLN A 231 12.51 17.61 5.83
N ASP A 232 12.35 16.51 6.54
CA ASP A 232 11.05 16.00 6.99
C ASP A 232 10.37 16.97 7.95
N MET A 233 11.15 17.62 8.83
CA MET A 233 10.67 18.69 9.69
C MET A 233 10.15 19.91 8.94
N LEU A 234 10.86 20.33 7.89
CA LEU A 234 10.44 21.45 7.06
C LEU A 234 9.13 21.11 6.34
N ARG A 235 9.04 19.90 5.77
CA ARG A 235 7.83 19.38 5.13
C ARG A 235 6.66 19.31 6.11
N ALA A 236 6.87 18.76 7.31
CA ALA A 236 5.84 18.68 8.35
C ALA A 236 5.39 20.07 8.84
N ARG A 237 6.31 21.03 8.95
CA ARG A 237 5.99 22.42 9.30
C ARG A 237 5.13 23.10 8.23
N GLN A 238 5.42 22.85 6.95
CA GLN A 238 4.62 23.37 5.83
C GLN A 238 3.21 22.78 5.84
N GLN A 239 3.10 21.45 5.97
CA GLN A 239 1.81 20.77 6.05
C GLN A 239 0.96 21.26 7.22
N GLU A 240 1.56 21.47 8.40
CA GLU A 240 0.84 22.00 9.56
C GLU A 240 0.34 23.44 9.33
N ARG A 241 1.16 24.29 8.72
CA ARG A 241 0.75 25.66 8.34
C ARG A 241 -0.42 25.64 7.35
N GLU A 242 -0.39 24.78 6.34
CA GLU A 242 -1.47 24.63 5.39
C GLU A 242 -2.75 24.11 6.04
N ARG A 243 -2.63 23.11 6.94
CA ARG A 243 -3.77 22.59 7.71
C ARG A 243 -4.43 23.69 8.54
N GLN A 244 -3.63 24.53 9.21
CA GLN A 244 -4.15 25.67 9.97
C GLN A 244 -4.84 26.70 9.08
N ARG A 245 -4.26 27.02 7.91
CA ARG A 245 -4.88 27.92 6.91
C ARG A 245 -6.23 27.35 6.43
N LYS A 246 -6.28 26.08 6.05
CA LYS A 246 -7.52 25.39 5.63
C LYS A 246 -8.58 25.39 6.74
N LYS A 247 -8.19 25.15 7.99
CA LYS A 247 -9.11 25.20 9.15
C LYS A 247 -9.69 26.60 9.36
N LYS A 248 -8.85 27.65 9.28
CA LYS A 248 -9.29 29.05 9.38
C LYS A 248 -10.23 29.43 8.23
N ALA A 249 -9.90 29.03 7.00
CA ALA A 249 -10.73 29.26 5.82
C ALA A 249 -12.10 28.58 5.96
N ARG A 250 -12.15 27.30 6.36
CA ARG A 250 -13.41 26.58 6.64
C ARG A 250 -14.25 27.25 7.73
N LYS A 251 -13.63 27.71 8.82
CA LYS A 251 -14.34 28.43 9.89
C LYS A 251 -14.90 29.77 9.40
N LYS A 252 -14.17 30.49 8.54
CA LYS A 252 -14.64 31.74 7.94
C LYS A 252 -15.81 31.49 6.98
N ALA A 253 -15.70 30.47 6.12
CA ALA A 253 -16.76 30.09 5.19
C ALA A 253 -18.04 29.68 5.93
N LYS A 254 -17.93 28.87 6.99
CA LYS A 254 -19.07 28.50 7.84
C LYS A 254 -19.72 29.73 8.50
N LYS A 255 -18.93 30.66 9.03
CA LYS A 255 -19.48 31.91 9.58
C LYS A 255 -20.22 32.73 8.50
N GLN A 256 -19.69 32.79 7.28
CA GLN A 256 -20.33 33.52 6.18
C GLN A 256 -21.64 32.86 5.74
N SER A 257 -21.70 31.52 5.65
CA SER A 257 -22.98 30.82 5.40
C SER A 257 -23.97 31.08 6.54
N ASP A 258 -23.55 30.93 7.79
CA ASP A 258 -24.40 31.17 8.96
C ASP A 258 -24.92 32.63 9.01
N THR A 259 -24.17 33.60 8.47
CA THR A 259 -24.60 35.02 8.41
C THR A 259 -25.52 35.31 7.22
N ASN A 260 -25.28 34.69 6.06
CA ASN A 260 -26.14 34.83 4.88
C ASN A 260 -27.51 34.18 5.09
N ASP A 261 -27.54 33.00 5.71
CA ASP A 261 -28.79 32.30 6.02
C ASP A 261 -29.66 33.12 6.99
N GLY A 262 -29.04 33.82 7.95
CA GLY A 262 -29.73 34.72 8.87
C GLY A 262 -30.21 36.05 8.25
N GLN A 263 -29.64 36.48 7.11
CA GLN A 263 -30.11 37.66 6.37
C GLN A 263 -31.25 37.34 5.40
N MET A 264 -31.29 36.12 4.85
CA MET A 264 -32.40 35.65 4.01
C MET A 264 -33.70 35.43 4.79
N THR A 265 -33.62 35.06 6.08
CA THR A 265 -34.81 34.87 6.93
C THR A 265 -35.49 36.17 7.39
N VAL A 266 -34.88 37.34 7.17
CA VAL A 266 -35.42 38.64 7.63
C VAL A 266 -36.08 39.43 6.49
N LEU A 267 -35.98 38.97 5.24
CA LEU A 267 -36.46 39.68 4.04
C LEU A 267 -37.73 39.08 3.41
N GLU A 268 -38.51 38.28 4.12
CA GLU A 268 -39.90 38.01 3.74
C GLU A 268 -40.84 38.98 4.46
N PRO A 269 -41.26 40.11 3.85
CA PRO A 269 -42.37 40.89 4.37
C PRO A 269 -43.69 40.19 4.06
N GLU A 270 -44.52 40.01 5.08
CA GLU A 270 -45.93 39.68 4.92
C GLU A 270 -46.61 40.77 4.09
N HIS A 271 -46.98 40.44 2.85
CA HIS A 271 -47.94 41.20 2.09
C HIS A 271 -49.33 40.65 2.38
N GLN A 272 -50.05 41.35 3.27
CA GLN A 272 -51.51 41.34 3.35
C GLN A 272 -52.10 42.29 2.30
#